data_AF-A0A8I2DV98-F1
#
_entry.id   AF-A0A8I2DV98-F1
#
_cell.length_a   1.000
_cell.length_b   1.000
_cell.length_c   1.000
_cell.angle_alpha   90.00
_cell.angle_beta   90.00
_cell.angle_gamma   90.00
#
_symmetry.space_group_name_H-M   'P 1'
#
loop_
_entity.id
_entity.type
_entity.pdbx_description
1 polymer ?
#
loop_
_entity_poly.entity_id
_entity_poly.type
_entity_poly.pdbx_seq_one_letter_code
_entity_poly.pdbx_strand_id
1 'polypeptide(L)'
;MTEQPNEPLAVKPPLPHLVAGMDEEELTITLGLGLAARKAAEAEYILHGIYVHLIDAEKAYSQLPVATGGKLVKECRAKLSTSGLPASCQTSLAEDLDAVEEGIRLRNRYLHGYWIYDDESYQWLTLKGAHGTQRPEVTFVESSEVWELADQLGKLCSRLLHWDTAHFGEEADDEEDHQGLVSRKRI
;
A
#
# COMPACT_ATOMS: atom_id res chain seq x y z
N MET A 1 32.42 -17.43 -9.87
CA MET A 1 31.24 -16.90 -9.18
C MET A 1 30.19 -17.99 -9.26
N THR A 2 29.95 -18.68 -8.15
CA THR A 2 28.94 -19.74 -8.05
C THR A 2 27.61 -19.09 -7.71
N GLU A 3 26.65 -19.19 -8.62
CA GLU A 3 25.24 -18.89 -8.34
C GLU A 3 24.78 -19.78 -7.17
N GLN A 4 24.34 -19.15 -6.08
CA GLN A 4 23.61 -19.88 -5.05
C GLN A 4 22.22 -20.21 -5.62
N PRO A 5 21.77 -21.48 -5.54
CA PRO A 5 20.41 -21.80 -5.90
C PRO A 5 19.46 -21.03 -4.97
N ASN A 6 18.46 -20.36 -5.55
CA ASN A 6 17.34 -19.81 -4.79
C ASN A 6 16.69 -20.97 -4.03
N GLU A 7 16.95 -21.09 -2.73
CA GLU A 7 16.18 -21.99 -1.88
C GLU A 7 14.73 -21.48 -1.87
N PRO A 8 13.73 -22.32 -2.20
CA PRO A 8 12.33 -21.92 -2.11
C PRO A 8 12.05 -21.49 -0.67
N LEU A 9 11.36 -20.35 -0.51
CA LEU A 9 10.91 -19.88 0.79
C LEU A 9 10.15 -21.02 1.48
N ALA A 10 10.79 -21.69 2.44
CA ALA A 10 10.24 -22.85 3.15
C ALA A 10 9.16 -22.41 4.15
N VAL A 11 8.10 -21.77 3.66
CA VAL A 11 6.94 -21.35 4.43
C VAL A 11 6.02 -22.56 4.51
N LYS A 12 6.00 -23.23 5.67
CA LYS A 12 4.99 -24.26 5.94
C LYS A 12 3.67 -23.57 6.29
N PRO A 13 2.62 -23.64 5.46
CA PRO A 13 1.38 -22.93 5.73
C PRO A 13 0.68 -23.54 6.97
N PRO A 14 -0.02 -22.73 7.77
CA PRO A 14 -0.73 -23.20 8.96
C PRO A 14 -1.90 -24.13 8.61
N LEU A 15 -2.42 -24.06 7.38
CA LEU A 15 -3.43 -24.97 6.82
C LEU A 15 -2.84 -25.66 5.57
N PRO A 16 -2.30 -26.89 5.69
CA PRO A 16 -1.57 -27.57 4.61
C PRO A 16 -2.39 -27.79 3.33
N HIS A 17 -3.72 -27.95 3.47
CA HIS A 17 -4.62 -28.19 2.34
C HIS A 17 -5.00 -26.90 1.58
N LEU A 18 -4.78 -25.72 2.17
CA LEU A 18 -5.13 -24.44 1.55
C LEU A 18 -4.17 -24.06 0.42
N VAL A 19 -2.94 -24.56 0.50
CA VAL A 19 -1.85 -24.36 -0.47
C VAL A 19 -1.52 -25.69 -1.19
N ALA A 20 -2.24 -26.77 -0.86
CA ALA A 20 -2.01 -28.06 -1.49
C ALA A 20 -2.41 -27.98 -2.97
N GLY A 21 -1.45 -28.23 -3.85
CA GLY A 21 -1.64 -28.17 -5.30
C GLY A 21 -1.19 -26.86 -5.94
N MET A 22 -0.71 -25.88 -5.17
CA MET A 22 -0.05 -24.70 -5.74
C MET A 22 1.36 -25.03 -6.22
N ASP A 23 1.69 -24.59 -7.44
CA ASP A 23 3.07 -24.60 -7.92
C ASP A 23 3.89 -23.40 -7.38
N GLU A 24 5.18 -23.35 -7.73
CA GLU A 24 6.09 -22.31 -7.24
C GLU A 24 5.70 -20.89 -7.70
N GLU A 25 5.12 -20.76 -8.89
CA GLU A 25 4.66 -19.48 -9.44
C GLU A 25 3.39 -19.01 -8.73
N GLU A 26 2.41 -19.91 -8.54
CA GLU A 26 1.19 -19.66 -7.78
C GLU A 26 1.49 -19.24 -6.33
N LEU A 27 2.46 -19.90 -5.69
CA LEU A 27 2.90 -19.53 -4.35
C LEU A 27 3.57 -18.14 -4.34
N THR A 28 4.48 -17.89 -5.29
CA THR A 28 5.21 -16.62 -5.39
C THR A 28 4.27 -15.45 -5.57
N ILE A 29 3.30 -15.56 -6.49
CA ILE A 29 2.34 -14.49 -6.71
C ILE A 29 1.40 -14.31 -5.52
N THR A 30 0.93 -15.40 -4.90
CA THR A 30 0.03 -15.33 -3.73
C THR A 30 0.69 -14.59 -2.56
N LEU A 31 1.97 -14.88 -2.28
CA LEU A 31 2.73 -14.18 -1.23
C LEU A 31 2.93 -12.71 -1.58
N GLY A 32 3.31 -12.39 -2.81
CA GLY A 32 3.49 -11.02 -3.28
C GLY A 32 2.19 -10.20 -3.16
N LEU A 33 1.05 -10.77 -3.57
CA LEU A 33 -0.27 -10.16 -3.41
C LEU A 33 -0.61 -9.88 -1.94
N GLY A 34 -0.33 -10.84 -1.05
CA GLY A 34 -0.54 -10.66 0.40
C GLY A 34 0.32 -9.52 0.97
N LEU A 35 1.58 -9.41 0.54
CA LEU A 35 2.47 -8.33 0.95
C LEU A 35 2.00 -6.97 0.42
N ALA A 36 1.62 -6.88 -0.86
CA ALA A 36 1.09 -5.66 -1.46
C ALA A 36 -0.21 -5.21 -0.78
N ALA A 37 -1.11 -6.14 -0.47
CA ALA A 37 -2.35 -5.86 0.26
C ALA A 37 -2.07 -5.29 1.66
N ARG A 38 -1.13 -5.91 2.40
CA ARG A 38 -0.71 -5.44 3.72
C ARG A 38 -0.11 -4.03 3.67
N LYS A 39 0.76 -3.76 2.71
CA LYS A 39 1.39 -2.45 2.54
C LYS A 39 0.41 -1.37 2.08
N ALA A 40 -0.57 -1.71 1.25
CA ALA A 40 -1.66 -0.79 0.93
C ALA A 40 -2.52 -0.45 2.16
N ALA A 41 -2.82 -1.43 3.02
CA ALA A 41 -3.55 -1.17 4.27
C ALA A 41 -2.74 -0.29 5.25
N GLU A 42 -1.43 -0.47 5.31
CA GLU A 42 -0.52 0.39 6.08
C GLU A 42 -0.53 1.83 5.55
N ALA A 43 -0.48 2.01 4.22
CA ALA A 43 -0.61 3.34 3.61
C ALA A 43 -1.96 3.99 3.95
N GLU A 44 -3.06 3.24 3.90
CA GLU A 44 -4.40 3.72 4.30
C GLU A 44 -4.43 4.15 5.77
N TYR A 45 -3.80 3.37 6.66
CA TYR A 45 -3.64 3.73 8.07
C TYR A 45 -2.89 5.06 8.24
N ILE A 46 -1.80 5.25 7.49
CA ILE A 46 -1.01 6.50 7.48
C ILE A 46 -1.85 7.68 7.00
N LEU A 47 -2.58 7.51 5.88
CA LEU A 47 -3.43 8.56 5.33
C LEU A 47 -4.54 9.02 6.27
N HIS A 48 -5.12 8.12 7.08
CA HIS A 48 -6.07 8.54 8.13
C HIS A 48 -5.45 9.50 9.14
N GLY A 49 -4.19 9.28 9.52
CA GLY A 49 -3.45 10.18 10.42
C GLY A 49 -3.18 11.53 9.77
N ILE A 50 -2.61 11.51 8.56
CA ILE A 50 -2.36 12.73 7.79
C ILE A 50 -3.64 13.53 7.61
N TYR A 51 -4.76 12.88 7.27
CA TYR A 51 -6.03 13.56 7.10
C TYR A 51 -6.45 14.33 8.35
N VAL A 52 -6.40 13.71 9.53
CA VAL A 52 -6.83 14.38 10.76
C VAL A 52 -5.89 15.49 11.18
N HIS A 53 -4.59 15.37 10.93
CA HIS A 53 -3.66 16.47 11.12
C HIS A 53 -3.95 17.64 10.18
N LEU A 54 -4.28 17.37 8.90
CA LEU A 54 -4.63 18.42 7.93
C LEU A 54 -5.89 19.21 8.31
N ILE A 55 -6.80 18.62 9.10
CA ILE A 55 -8.03 19.29 9.54
C ILE A 55 -8.02 19.67 11.03
N ASP A 56 -6.90 19.51 11.72
CA ASP A 56 -6.74 19.77 13.15
C ASP A 56 -7.79 19.04 14.01
N ALA A 57 -7.99 17.75 13.74
CA ALA A 57 -8.92 16.90 14.48
C ALA A 57 -8.18 15.89 15.37
N GLU A 58 -8.69 15.65 16.58
CA GLU A 58 -8.00 14.79 17.55
C GLU A 58 -8.03 13.29 17.19
N LYS A 59 -9.08 12.77 16.53
CA LYS A 59 -9.33 11.32 16.39
C LYS A 59 -9.36 10.83 14.95
N ALA A 60 -8.34 10.05 14.55
CA ALA A 60 -8.11 9.56 13.19
C ALA A 60 -9.33 8.87 12.55
N TYR A 61 -9.93 7.91 13.25
CA TYR A 61 -10.99 7.04 12.70
C TYR A 61 -12.40 7.61 12.80
N SER A 62 -12.59 8.68 13.56
CA SER A 62 -13.92 9.27 13.76
C SER A 62 -14.40 10.09 12.56
N GLN A 63 -13.45 10.65 11.80
CA GLN A 63 -13.76 11.64 10.75
C GLN A 63 -14.10 10.97 9.42
N LEU A 64 -13.39 9.90 9.06
CA LEU A 64 -13.59 9.17 7.81
C LEU A 64 -13.66 7.64 8.00
N PRO A 65 -14.51 7.11 8.90
CA PRO A 65 -14.49 5.69 9.31
C PRO A 65 -14.65 4.68 8.16
N VAL A 66 -15.28 5.09 7.06
CA VAL A 66 -15.56 4.24 5.90
C VAL A 66 -14.72 4.59 4.67
N ALA A 67 -13.83 5.58 4.75
CA ALA A 67 -12.99 5.93 3.62
C ALA A 67 -11.83 4.95 3.49
N THR A 68 -11.63 4.43 2.28
CA THR A 68 -10.55 3.51 1.94
C THR A 68 -9.89 3.95 0.64
N GLY A 69 -8.64 3.52 0.46
CA GLY A 69 -7.88 3.69 -0.75
C GLY A 69 -7.98 5.10 -1.37
N GLY A 70 -8.40 5.16 -2.64
CA GLY A 70 -8.50 6.40 -3.40
C GLY A 70 -9.48 7.44 -2.82
N LYS A 71 -10.45 7.06 -1.98
CA LYS A 71 -11.30 8.05 -1.30
C LYS A 71 -10.49 8.84 -0.27
N LEU A 72 -9.64 8.18 0.51
CA LEU A 72 -8.77 8.86 1.48
C LEU A 72 -7.82 9.83 0.80
N VAL A 73 -7.19 9.41 -0.30
CA VAL A 73 -6.29 10.28 -1.07
C VAL A 73 -7.00 11.57 -1.51
N LYS A 74 -8.22 11.45 -2.05
CA LYS A 74 -9.02 12.61 -2.47
C LYS A 74 -9.35 13.55 -1.32
N GLU A 75 -9.72 13.00 -0.17
CA GLU A 75 -10.01 13.79 1.04
C GLU A 75 -8.76 14.51 1.57
N CYS A 76 -7.61 13.84 1.64
CA CYS A 76 -6.34 14.46 1.99
C CYS A 76 -5.99 15.60 1.02
N ARG A 77 -6.08 15.36 -0.29
CA ARG A 77 -5.79 16.37 -1.32
C ARG A 77 -6.71 17.59 -1.20
N ALA A 78 -8.00 17.37 -0.92
CA ALA A 78 -8.96 18.45 -0.73
C ALA A 78 -8.64 19.32 0.50
N LYS A 79 -8.08 18.74 1.56
CA LYS A 79 -7.70 19.47 2.79
C LYS A 79 -6.32 20.08 2.73
N LEU A 80 -5.42 19.49 1.95
CA LEU A 80 -4.06 19.98 1.75
C LEU A 80 -4.04 21.40 1.19
N SER A 81 -4.91 21.70 0.20
CA SER A 81 -5.00 23.03 -0.41
C SER A 81 -5.50 24.12 0.53
N THR A 82 -6.18 23.73 1.62
CA THR A 82 -6.67 24.63 2.67
C THR A 82 -5.82 24.56 3.94
N SER A 83 -4.75 23.77 3.94
CA SER A 83 -3.87 23.62 5.11
C SER A 83 -2.99 24.87 5.28
N GLY A 84 -2.60 25.15 6.52
CA GLY A 84 -1.63 26.22 6.85
C GLY A 84 -0.18 25.88 6.50
N LEU A 85 0.08 24.75 5.81
CA LEU A 85 1.43 24.27 5.51
C LEU A 85 2.11 25.13 4.43
N PRO A 86 3.45 25.23 4.44
CA PRO A 86 4.20 25.86 3.36
C PRO A 86 3.93 25.19 2.01
N ALA A 87 3.93 25.97 0.92
CA ALA A 87 3.62 25.47 -0.43
C ALA A 87 4.53 24.31 -0.87
N SER A 88 5.82 24.33 -0.49
CA SER A 88 6.74 23.22 -0.77
C SER A 88 6.33 21.91 -0.10
N CYS A 89 5.81 21.97 1.13
CA CYS A 89 5.31 20.81 1.86
C CYS A 89 4.02 20.28 1.23
N GLN A 90 3.14 21.19 0.78
CA GLN A 90 1.93 20.83 0.04
C GLN A 90 2.27 20.12 -1.28
N THR A 91 3.22 20.63 -2.06
CA THR A 91 3.65 19.98 -3.30
C THR A 91 4.23 18.59 -3.03
N SER A 92 5.15 18.48 -2.06
CA SER A 92 5.77 17.19 -1.72
C SER A 92 4.74 16.15 -1.28
N LEU A 93 3.77 16.52 -0.42
CA LEU A 93 2.73 15.58 -0.02
C LEU A 93 1.81 15.23 -1.19
N ALA A 94 1.48 16.19 -2.06
CA ALA A 94 0.63 15.92 -3.23
C ALA A 94 1.26 14.87 -4.16
N GLU A 95 2.57 14.93 -4.40
CA GLU A 95 3.31 13.95 -5.19
C GLU A 95 3.25 12.54 -4.54
N ASP A 96 3.44 12.45 -3.23
CA ASP A 96 3.31 11.18 -2.51
C ASP A 96 1.87 10.67 -2.53
N LEU A 97 0.85 11.54 -2.43
CA LEU A 97 -0.56 11.18 -2.55
C LEU A 97 -0.89 10.61 -3.94
N ASP A 98 -0.33 11.18 -5.01
CA ASP A 98 -0.47 10.66 -6.38
C ASP A 98 0.14 9.26 -6.50
N ALA A 99 1.32 9.05 -5.89
CA ALA A 99 1.95 7.74 -5.85
C ALA A 99 1.12 6.71 -5.05
N VAL A 100 0.47 7.12 -3.96
CA VAL A 100 -0.43 6.23 -3.19
C VAL A 100 -1.65 5.87 -4.02
N GLU A 101 -2.28 6.84 -4.68
CA GLU A 101 -3.44 6.61 -5.54
C GLU A 101 -3.14 5.60 -6.64
N GLU A 102 -1.99 5.74 -7.31
CA GLU A 102 -1.54 4.80 -8.32
C GLU A 102 -1.23 3.41 -7.73
N GLY A 103 -0.52 3.34 -6.60
CA GLY A 103 -0.24 2.08 -5.93
C GLY A 103 -1.50 1.32 -5.50
N ILE A 104 -2.52 2.03 -4.99
CA ILE A 104 -3.83 1.44 -4.66
C ILE A 104 -4.56 0.98 -5.92
N ARG A 105 -4.48 1.75 -7.01
CA ARG A 105 -5.07 1.38 -8.30
C ARG A 105 -4.48 0.07 -8.82
N LEU A 106 -3.15 -0.06 -8.80
CA LEU A 106 -2.44 -1.29 -9.17
C LEU A 106 -2.77 -2.45 -8.23
N ARG A 107 -2.72 -2.24 -6.91
CA ARG A 107 -3.16 -3.24 -5.92
C ARG A 107 -4.58 -3.73 -6.20
N ASN A 108 -5.49 -2.83 -6.55
CA ASN A 108 -6.89 -3.18 -6.84
C ASN A 108 -7.02 -3.92 -8.17
N ARG A 109 -6.15 -3.65 -9.15
CA ARG A 109 -6.07 -4.45 -10.38
C ARG A 109 -5.68 -5.87 -10.03
N TYR A 110 -4.62 -6.02 -9.25
CA TYR A 110 -4.07 -7.31 -8.91
C TYR A 110 -4.98 -8.14 -7.97
N LEU A 111 -5.47 -7.58 -6.86
CA LEU A 111 -6.30 -8.31 -5.89
C LEU A 111 -7.73 -8.61 -6.36
N HIS A 112 -8.26 -7.84 -7.31
CA HIS A 112 -9.64 -8.02 -7.81
C HIS A 112 -9.69 -8.55 -9.23
N GLY A 113 -8.55 -8.91 -9.81
CA GLY A 113 -8.47 -9.62 -11.08
C GLY A 113 -8.67 -11.12 -10.88
N TYR A 114 -9.21 -11.77 -11.90
CA TYR A 114 -9.06 -13.21 -12.09
C TYR A 114 -7.71 -13.49 -12.74
N TRP A 115 -6.99 -14.50 -12.26
CA TRP A 115 -5.63 -14.83 -12.66
C TRP A 115 -5.60 -16.17 -13.39
N ILE A 116 -4.93 -16.20 -14.54
CA ILE A 116 -4.65 -17.43 -15.29
C ILE A 116 -3.18 -17.38 -15.66
N TYR A 117 -2.42 -18.42 -15.32
CA TYR A 117 -1.04 -18.54 -15.78
C TYR A 117 -1.03 -19.00 -17.25
N ASP A 118 -0.24 -18.33 -18.08
CA ASP A 118 -0.01 -18.70 -19.48
C ASP A 118 1.38 -19.33 -19.62
N ASP A 119 1.40 -20.65 -19.80
CA ASP A 119 2.62 -21.45 -19.94
C ASP A 119 3.43 -21.12 -21.22
N GLU A 120 2.82 -20.49 -22.24
CA GLU A 120 3.53 -20.12 -23.47
C GLU A 120 4.34 -18.84 -23.30
N SER A 121 3.77 -17.85 -22.59
CA SER A 121 4.39 -16.55 -22.35
C SER A 121 5.10 -16.45 -20.99
N TYR A 122 4.92 -17.43 -20.10
CA TYR A 122 5.39 -17.43 -18.72
C TYR A 122 4.91 -16.20 -17.92
N GLN A 123 3.68 -15.76 -18.21
CA GLN A 123 3.08 -14.57 -17.61
C GLN A 123 1.68 -14.87 -17.07
N TRP A 124 1.24 -14.04 -16.14
CA TRP A 124 -0.11 -14.08 -15.64
C TRP A 124 -1.04 -13.20 -16.45
N LEU A 125 -2.12 -13.78 -16.93
CA LEU A 125 -3.25 -13.04 -17.45
C LEU A 125 -4.14 -12.57 -16.31
N THR A 126 -4.25 -11.26 -16.13
CA THR A 126 -5.22 -10.63 -15.22
C THR A 126 -6.46 -10.20 -15.99
N LEU A 127 -7.63 -10.65 -15.53
CA LEU A 127 -8.93 -10.26 -16.07
C LEU A 127 -9.75 -9.55 -15.00
N LYS A 128 -10.03 -8.27 -15.21
CA LYS A 128 -10.81 -7.47 -14.26
C LYS A 128 -11.99 -6.78 -14.95
N GLY A 129 -13.16 -6.86 -14.32
CA GLY A 129 -14.30 -6.05 -14.75
C GLY A 129 -13.98 -4.57 -14.61
N ALA A 130 -14.10 -3.80 -15.70
CA ALA A 130 -13.91 -2.37 -15.68
C ALA A 130 -15.27 -1.66 -15.52
N HIS A 131 -15.35 -0.75 -14.55
CA HIS A 131 -16.59 -0.05 -14.24
C HIS A 131 -17.00 0.84 -15.43
N GLY A 132 -18.23 0.65 -15.92
CA GLY A 132 -18.76 1.43 -17.05
C GLY A 132 -18.34 0.95 -18.43
N THR A 133 -17.66 -0.21 -18.55
CA THR A 133 -17.34 -0.82 -19.84
C THR A 133 -18.03 -2.18 -19.98
N GLN A 134 -18.28 -2.61 -21.23
CA GLN A 134 -18.76 -3.96 -21.54
C GLN A 134 -17.62 -4.97 -21.74
N ARG A 135 -16.36 -4.51 -21.71
CA ARG A 135 -15.17 -5.33 -21.94
C ARG A 135 -14.29 -5.34 -20.68
N PRO A 136 -13.80 -6.51 -20.26
CA PRO A 136 -12.85 -6.58 -19.17
C PRO A 136 -11.52 -5.91 -19.54
N GLU A 137 -10.84 -5.37 -18.53
CA GLU A 137 -9.43 -5.03 -18.62
C GLU A 137 -8.64 -6.35 -18.60
N VAL A 138 -7.79 -6.53 -19.60
CA VAL A 138 -6.91 -7.70 -19.75
C VAL A 138 -5.48 -7.20 -19.74
N THR A 139 -4.64 -7.75 -18.88
CA THR A 139 -3.23 -7.34 -18.75
C THR A 139 -2.36 -8.55 -18.43
N PHE A 140 -1.21 -8.64 -19.08
CA PHE A 140 -0.17 -9.60 -18.75
C PHE A 140 0.70 -9.04 -17.64
N VAL A 141 0.98 -9.88 -16.64
CA VAL A 141 1.66 -9.49 -15.41
C VAL A 141 2.71 -10.53 -15.08
N GLU A 142 3.92 -10.09 -14.76
CA GLU A 142 4.96 -10.97 -14.22
C GLU A 142 4.76 -11.20 -12.71
N SER A 143 5.15 -12.39 -12.21
CA SER A 143 5.11 -12.69 -10.77
C SER A 143 5.89 -11.67 -9.93
N SER A 144 6.94 -11.07 -10.49
CA SER A 144 7.77 -10.02 -9.88
C SER A 144 7.01 -8.71 -9.62
N GLU A 145 6.06 -8.32 -10.48
CA GLU A 145 5.41 -7.00 -10.42
C GLU A 145 4.65 -6.78 -9.09
N VAL A 146 4.06 -7.83 -8.52
CA VAL A 146 3.35 -7.72 -7.23
C VAL A 146 4.32 -7.50 -6.06
N TRP A 147 5.55 -8.00 -6.17
CA TRP A 147 6.61 -7.78 -5.19
C TRP A 147 7.20 -6.38 -5.32
N GLU A 148 7.42 -5.92 -6.54
CA GLU A 148 7.84 -4.54 -6.82
C GLU A 148 6.82 -3.54 -6.29
N LEU A 149 5.53 -3.79 -6.50
CA LEU A 149 4.47 -2.96 -5.92
C LEU A 149 4.52 -2.96 -4.38
N ALA A 150 4.74 -4.12 -3.75
CA ALA A 150 4.84 -4.21 -2.30
C ALA A 150 6.04 -3.41 -1.75
N ASP A 151 7.19 -3.47 -2.41
CA ASP A 151 8.38 -2.67 -2.07
C ASP A 151 8.13 -1.16 -2.27
N GLN A 152 7.53 -0.76 -3.39
CA GLN A 152 7.16 0.62 -3.69
C GLN A 152 6.21 1.20 -2.63
N LEU A 153 5.16 0.45 -2.28
CA LEU A 153 4.23 0.83 -1.20
C LEU A 153 4.95 0.90 0.15
N GLY A 154 5.88 -0.01 0.43
CA GLY A 154 6.69 0.01 1.65
C GLY A 154 7.53 1.28 1.77
N LYS A 155 8.24 1.66 0.69
CA LYS A 155 9.03 2.91 0.63
C LYS A 155 8.13 4.13 0.80
N LEU A 156 6.95 4.12 0.16
CA LEU A 156 5.98 5.21 0.25
C LEU A 156 5.40 5.35 1.67
N CYS A 157 5.10 4.25 2.37
CA CYS A 157 4.70 4.28 3.78
C CYS A 157 5.77 4.95 4.64
N SER A 158 7.05 4.60 4.45
CA SER A 158 8.16 5.22 5.18
C SER A 158 8.27 6.72 4.91
N ARG A 159 8.12 7.15 3.65
CA ARG A 159 8.15 8.58 3.30
C ARG A 159 6.98 9.35 3.92
N LEU A 160 5.76 8.83 3.81
CA LEU A 160 4.56 9.45 4.39
C LEU A 160 4.66 9.55 5.90
N LEU A 161 5.14 8.50 6.58
CA LEU A 161 5.30 8.51 8.03
C LEU A 161 6.39 9.51 8.47
N HIS A 162 7.50 9.56 7.74
CA HIS A 162 8.55 10.54 7.99
C HIS A 162 8.03 11.98 7.80
N TRP A 163 7.31 12.22 6.70
CA TRP A 163 6.68 13.52 6.42
C TRP A 163 5.69 13.91 7.52
N ASP A 164 4.80 12.99 7.91
CA ASP A 164 3.80 13.22 8.95
C ASP A 164 4.47 13.54 10.31
N THR A 165 5.52 12.81 10.65
CA THR A 165 6.30 13.04 11.88
C THR A 165 7.06 14.38 11.83
N ALA A 166 7.60 14.77 10.67
CA ALA A 166 8.36 16.02 10.54
C ALA A 166 7.47 17.27 10.67
N HIS A 167 6.19 17.16 10.34
CA HIS A 167 5.25 18.30 10.33
C HIS A 167 4.24 18.30 11.46
N PHE A 168 3.89 17.13 12.00
CA PHE A 168 2.87 16.95 13.02
C PHE A 168 3.35 16.09 14.20
N GLY A 169 4.63 15.74 14.24
CA GLY A 169 5.19 14.94 15.33
C GLY A 169 5.04 15.64 16.68
N GLU A 170 4.62 14.87 17.67
CA GLU A 170 4.62 15.28 19.08
C GLU A 170 5.86 14.68 19.76
N GLU A 171 6.41 15.40 20.74
CA GLU A 171 7.44 14.83 21.62
C GLU A 171 6.85 13.67 22.41
N ALA A 172 7.53 12.52 22.35
CA ALA A 172 7.27 11.40 23.22
C ALA A 172 8.59 10.86 23.75
N ASP A 173 8.59 10.55 25.04
CA ASP A 173 9.63 9.71 25.64
C ASP A 173 9.34 8.26 25.23
N ASP A 174 10.37 7.55 24.77
CA ASP A 174 10.29 6.09 24.64
C ASP A 174 10.48 5.40 26.00
N GLU A 175 10.31 4.08 26.04
CA GLU A 175 10.46 3.30 27.28
C GLU A 175 11.90 3.35 27.87
N GLU A 176 12.86 3.95 27.16
CA GLU A 176 14.26 4.09 27.52
C GLU A 176 14.70 5.56 27.71
N ASP A 177 13.77 6.50 27.97
CA ASP A 177 14.02 7.95 28.17
C ASP A 177 14.68 8.66 26.95
N HIS A 178 14.59 8.11 25.74
CA HIS A 178 15.01 8.82 24.53
C HIS A 178 13.85 9.71 24.04
N GLN A 179 14.17 10.98 23.83
CA GLN A 179 13.22 11.94 23.27
C GLN A 179 13.20 11.84 21.74
N GLY A 180 12.04 11.51 21.19
CA GLY A 180 11.79 11.44 19.76
C GLY A 180 10.48 12.13 19.37
N LEU A 181 10.42 12.60 18.12
CA LEU A 181 9.14 13.00 17.52
C LEU A 181 8.42 11.76 17.02
N VAL A 182 7.15 11.63 17.37
CA VAL A 182 6.28 10.54 16.92
C VAL A 182 4.98 11.10 16.36
N SER A 183 4.49 10.48 15.30
CA SER A 183 3.11 10.71 14.85
C SER A 183 2.14 9.98 15.79
N ARG A 184 1.54 10.71 16.74
CA ARG A 184 0.56 10.19 17.68
C ARG A 184 -0.85 10.31 17.11
N LYS A 185 -1.40 9.17 16.68
CA LYS A 185 -2.80 9.07 16.30
C LYS A 185 -3.62 8.70 17.52
N ARG A 186 -4.52 9.58 17.98
CA ARG A 186 -5.52 9.15 18.97
C ARG A 186 -6.60 8.36 18.22
N ILE A 187 -6.80 7.11 18.63
CA ILE A 187 -7.84 6.22 18.11
C ILE A 187 -9.17 6.52 18.81
#